data_AF-A0AAE0DF66-F1
#
_entry.id   AF-A0AAE0DF66-F1
#
_cell.length_a   1.000
_cell.length_b   1.000
_cell.length_c   1.000
_cell.angle_alpha   90.00
_cell.angle_beta   90.00
_cell.angle_gamma   90.00
#
_symmetry.space_group_name_H-M   'P 1'
#
loop_
_entity.id
_entity.type
_entity.pdbx_description
1 polymer ?
#
loop_
_entity_poly.entity_id
_entity_poly.type
_entity_poly.pdbx_seq_one_letter_code
_entity_poly.pdbx_strand_id
1 'polypeptide(L)' 'MKLSPNVGSDRSWVWNAAADVSEGEPEQQTLAIRFANSENAGLFKDAFEKAQQDNEALFPKEAVGSAAAAPAAEPTERTE' A
#
# COMPACT_ATOMS: atom_id res chain seq x y z
N MET A 1 3.77 -5.90 -2.72
CA MET A 1 2.59 -5.74 -1.83
C MET A 1 1.63 -6.91 -2.09
N LYS A 2 0.63 -7.19 -1.25
CA LYS A 2 -0.33 -8.29 -1.51
C LYS A 2 -1.76 -7.84 -1.23
N LEU A 3 -2.64 -7.98 -2.21
CA LEU A 3 -4.07 -7.77 -2.04
C LEU A 3 -4.67 -8.98 -1.32
N SER A 4 -5.42 -8.71 -0.26
CA SER A 4 -6.19 -9.72 0.49
C SER A 4 -7.68 -9.37 0.42
N PRO A 5 -8.57 -10.36 0.23
CA PRO A 5 -10.01 -10.11 0.23
C PRO A 5 -10.46 -9.61 1.61
N ASN A 6 -11.40 -8.66 1.65
CA ASN A 6 -12.04 -8.25 2.89
C ASN A 6 -13.12 -9.27 3.29
N VAL A 7 -13.20 -9.62 4.58
CA VAL A 7 -14.20 -10.56 5.09
C VAL A 7 -15.61 -10.03 4.81
N GLY A 8 -16.44 -10.86 4.19
CA GLY A 8 -17.82 -10.51 3.84
C GLY A 8 -17.96 -9.59 2.62
N SER A 9 -16.89 -9.37 1.85
CA SER A 9 -16.98 -8.64 0.58
C SER A 9 -16.20 -9.34 -0.54
N ASP A 10 -16.87 -9.57 -1.66
CA ASP A 10 -16.31 -10.05 -2.92
C ASP A 10 -15.80 -8.91 -3.83
N ARG A 11 -15.99 -7.66 -3.39
CA ARG A 11 -15.70 -6.43 -4.15
C ARG A 11 -14.77 -5.47 -3.40
N SER A 12 -14.02 -5.98 -2.42
CA SER A 12 -13.10 -5.16 -1.63
C SER A 12 -11.76 -5.85 -1.42
N TRP A 13 -10.69 -5.06 -1.48
CA TRP A 13 -9.31 -5.51 -1.26
C TRP A 13 -8.65 -4.71 -0.14
N VAL A 14 -7.79 -5.38 0.63
CA VAL A 14 -6.97 -4.80 1.71
C VAL A 14 -5.51 -5.09 1.44
N TRP A 15 -4.63 -4.12 1.65
CA TRP A 15 -3.18 -4.29 1.56
C TRP A 15 -2.42 -3.33 2.48
N ASN A 16 -1.13 -3.59 2.67
CA ASN A 16 -0.21 -2.69 3.37
C ASN A 16 0.67 -1.96 2.36
N ALA A 17 0.62 -0.63 2.38
CA ALA A 17 1.55 0.25 1.70
C ALA A 17 2.67 0.62 2.69
N ALA A 18 3.92 0.44 2.30
CA ALA A 18 5.06 0.68 3.20
C ALA A 18 5.49 2.16 3.27
N ALA A 19 5.15 2.95 2.25
CA ALA A 19 5.55 4.34 2.07
C ALA A 19 4.48 5.08 1.25
N ASP A 20 3.29 5.23 1.82
CA ASP A 20 2.24 6.08 1.25
C ASP A 20 2.57 7.56 1.49
N VAL A 21 2.44 8.41 0.47
CA VAL A 21 2.81 9.84 0.53
C VAL A 21 1.62 10.78 0.34
N SER A 22 0.39 10.27 0.50
CA SER A 22 -0.82 11.07 0.25
C SER A 22 -0.98 12.25 1.22
N GLU A 23 -0.44 12.11 2.44
CA GLU A 23 -0.43 13.14 3.50
C GLU A 23 0.88 13.95 3.56
N GLY A 24 1.75 13.82 2.56
CA GLY A 24 2.99 14.59 2.43
C GLY A 24 4.26 13.79 2.73
N GLU A 25 4.36 13.20 3.91
CA GLU A 25 5.52 12.37 4.30
C GLU A 25 5.25 10.87 4.09
N PRO A 26 6.27 10.04 3.78
CA PRO A 26 6.09 8.60 3.63
C PRO A 26 5.66 7.91 4.93
N GLU A 27 4.48 7.30 4.91
CA GLU A 27 3.91 6.57 6.06
C GLU A 27 3.54 5.14 5.69
N GLN A 28 3.70 4.21 6.64
CA GLN A 28 3.13 2.88 6.50
C GLN A 28 1.63 2.92 6.77
N GLN A 29 0.82 2.52 5.78
CA GLN A 29 -0.64 2.53 5.90
C GLN A 29 -1.25 1.19 5.47
N THR A 30 -2.27 0.75 6.23
CA THR A 30 -3.14 -0.36 5.83
C THR A 30 -4.34 0.22 5.10
N LEU A 31 -4.42 -0.03 3.80
CA LEU A 31 -5.44 0.52 2.93
C LEU A 31 -6.49 -0.54 2.60
N ALA A 32 -7.74 -0.09 2.48
CA ALA A 32 -8.84 -0.90 1.99
C ALA A 32 -9.60 -0.13 0.90
N ILE A 33 -9.87 -0.79 -0.22
CA ILE A 33 -10.65 -0.24 -1.32
C ILE A 33 -11.86 -1.12 -1.60
N ARG A 34 -12.99 -0.48 -1.91
CA ARG A 34 -14.23 -1.17 -2.30
C ARG A 34 -14.72 -0.64 -3.64
N PHE A 35 -15.09 -1.55 -4.53
CA PHE A 35 -15.62 -1.25 -5.85
C PHE A 35 -17.14 -1.32 -5.89
N ALA A 36 -17.73 -0.76 -6.96
CA ALA A 36 -19.17 -0.82 -7.19
C ALA A 36 -19.67 -2.27 -7.35
N ASN A 37 -18.90 -3.13 -8.03
CA ASN A 37 -19.23 -4.53 -8.30
C ASN A 37 -17.96 -5.41 -8.27
N SER A 38 -18.17 -6.73 -8.24
CA SER A 38 -17.12 -7.73 -8.13
C SER A 38 -16.27 -7.82 -9.41
N GLU A 39 -16.87 -7.50 -10.56
CA GLU A 39 -16.16 -7.42 -11.85
C GLU A 39 -15.06 -6.34 -11.82
N ASN A 40 -15.39 -5.11 -11.40
CA ASN A 40 -14.41 -4.03 -11.27
C ASN A 40 -13.34 -4.36 -10.23
N ALA A 41 -13.70 -5.06 -9.15
CA ALA A 41 -12.73 -5.52 -8.16
C ALA A 41 -11.76 -6.55 -8.75
N GLY A 42 -12.23 -7.46 -9.60
CA GLY A 42 -11.39 -8.40 -10.35
C GLY A 42 -10.45 -7.69 -11.30
N LEU A 43 -10.97 -6.77 -12.12
CA LEU A 43 -10.17 -5.97 -13.05
C LEU A 43 -9.06 -5.17 -12.33
N PHE A 44 -9.39 -4.58 -11.18
CA PHE A 44 -8.38 -3.90 -10.36
C PHE A 44 -7.30 -4.86 -9.87
N LYS A 45 -7.67 -6.04 -9.39
CA LYS A 45 -6.70 -7.03 -8.90
C LYS A 45 -5.73 -7.45 -10.01
N ASP A 46 -6.26 -7.78 -11.19
CA ASP A 46 -5.46 -8.21 -12.33
C ASP A 46 -4.49 -7.09 -12.78
N ALA A 47 -4.97 -5.85 -12.85
CA ALA A 47 -4.14 -4.70 -13.18
C ALA A 47 -3.06 -4.44 -12.11
N PHE A 48 -3.40 -4.57 -10.83
CA PHE A 48 -2.47 -4.40 -9.73
C PHE A 48 -1.35 -5.43 -9.75
N GLU A 49 -1.68 -6.72 -9.95
CA GLU A 49 -0.68 -7.80 -10.05
C GLU A 49 0.20 -7.65 -11.29
N LYS A 50 -0.37 -7.23 -12.43
CA LYS A 50 0.42 -6.89 -13.61
C LYS A 50 1.41 -5.75 -13.34
N ALA A 51 0.97 -4.68 -12.68
CA ALA A 51 1.85 -3.56 -12.34
C ALA A 51 2.98 -3.98 -11.38
N GLN A 52 2.75 -4.96 -10.51
CA GLN A 52 3.83 -5.53 -9.69
C GLN A 52 4.89 -6.24 -10.53
N GLN A 53 4.47 -7.07 -11.48
CA GLN A 53 5.39 -7.77 -12.38
C GLN A 53 6.20 -6.78 -13.24
N ASP A 54 5.52 -5.77 -13.79
CA ASP A 54 6.15 -4.72 -14.58
C ASP A 54 7.19 -3.95 -13.73
N ASN A 55 6.84 -3.60 -12.48
CA ASN A 55 7.76 -2.92 -11.57
C ASN A 55 8.94 -3.78 -11.13
N GLU A 56 8.75 -5.08 -10.91
CA GLU A 56 9.84 -6.01 -10.58
C GLU A 56 10.87 -6.11 -11.73
N ALA A 57 10.41 -6.03 -12.98
CA ALA A 57 11.29 -6.02 -14.15
C ALA A 57 12.08 -4.71 -14.27
N LEU A 58 11.52 -3.58 -13.83
CA LEU A 58 12.14 -2.25 -13.89
C LEU A 58 13.06 -1.97 -12.69
N PHE A 59 12.71 -2.51 -11.53
CA PHE A 59 13.42 -2.30 -10.26
C PHE A 59 13.84 -3.65 -9.68
N PRO A 60 14.86 -4.30 -10.25
CA PRO A 60 15.40 -5.53 -9.68
C PRO A 60 15.82 -5.29 -8.23
N LYS A 61 15.57 -6.31 -7.41
CA LYS A 61 15.48 -6.31 -5.94
C LYS A 61 16.66 -5.69 -5.16
N GLU A 62 17.75 -5.31 -5.82
CA GLU A 62 18.93 -4.69 -5.20
C GLU A 62 18.84 -3.15 -5.06
N ALA A 63 17.90 -2.48 -5.72
CA ALA A 63 17.78 -1.01 -5.64
C ALA A 63 16.91 -0.49 -4.47
N VAL A 64 16.18 -1.36 -3.76
CA VAL A 64 15.19 -0.96 -2.73
C VAL A 64 15.72 -1.26 -1.31
N GLY A 65 17.03 -1.20 -1.13
CA GLY A 65 17.74 -1.47 0.12
C GLY A 65 18.35 -0.22 0.78
N SER A 66 17.71 0.95 0.72
CA SER A 66 18.16 2.12 1.50
C SER A 66 17.07 3.19 1.64
N ALA A 67 15.95 2.84 2.26
CA ALA A 67 15.08 3.82 2.92
C ALA A 67 14.46 3.20 4.17
N ALA A 68 15.27 2.49 4.95
CA ALA A 68 14.98 2.15 6.33
C ALA A 68 15.88 3.01 7.22
N ALA A 69 15.39 4.20 7.58
CA ALA A 69 15.71 4.96 8.80
C ALA A 69 15.40 6.45 8.59
N ALA A 70 14.27 6.90 9.12
CA ALA A 70 14.17 8.21 9.75
C ALA A 70 13.39 8.04 11.06
N PRO A 71 13.86 8.66 12.16
CA PRO A 71 13.55 8.23 13.52
C PRO A 71 12.19 8.73 13.99
N ALA A 72 11.67 8.03 14.99
CA ALA A 72 10.47 8.38 15.75
C ALA A 72 10.41 9.88 16.05
N ALA A 73 9.35 10.54 15.57
CA ALA A 73 9.00 11.89 16.01
C ALA A 73 8.68 11.85 17.50
N GLU A 74 9.42 12.66 18.26
CA GLU A 74 9.27 12.86 19.70
C GLU A 74 7.84 13.28 20.07
N PRO A 75 7.29 12.83 21.23
CA PRO A 75 6.02 13.34 21.72
C PRO A 75 6.25 14.75 22.26
N THR A 76 5.82 15.77 21.52
CA THR A 76 5.77 17.13 22.06
C THR A 76 4.76 17.19 23.20
N GLU A 77 5.28 17.21 24.43
CA GLU A 77 4.55 17.60 25.64
C GLU A 77 3.85 18.94 25.41
N ARG A 78 2.51 18.91 25.43
CA ARG A 78 1.71 20.12 25.57
C ARG A 78 1.67 20.49 27.04
N THR A 79 2.51 21.46 27.41
CA THR A 79 2.41 22.16 28.70
C THR A 79 1.38 23.28 28.59
N GLU A 80 0.61 23.44 29.66
CA GLU A 80 -0.46 24.42 29.98
C GLU A 80 -1.87 24.17 29.43
#